data_AF-A0AAV2P8D6-F1
#
_entry.id   AF-A0AAV2P8D6-F1
#
_cell.length_a   1.000
_cell.length_b   1.000
_cell.length_c   1.000
_cell.angle_alpha   90.00
_cell.angle_beta   90.00
_cell.angle_gamma   90.00
#
_symmetry.space_group_name_H-M   'P 1'
#
loop_
_entity.id
_entity.type
_entity.pdbx_description
1 polymer ?
#
loop_
_entity_poly.entity_id
_entity_poly.type
_entity_poly.pdbx_seq_one_letter_code
_entity_poly.pdbx_strand_id
1 'polypeptide(L)'
;MKKHIDDVQTPTVDEHFKLILEDYSINNPEMNVTSDDLPHWYNQKLHKEAQNYYNRNIMAINIVSLMGLITVFSVAQILKVLMFTKQSNTTCAAFKRYLKTVLHIHSIYTFDANNPDSNWYKSINVIRWKHNTNSQRSKKAGVGPIYQRDMALTQFSFVGYIFIMPEVFGLCSKPEEAEALNHFWRVIGYMLGIPDRLNICRKSAVETRELCQKIFKDVYIKCLSEASPDFFHIASTILNSLWYIDIHSDKDSILALIYRLHGIEYKKPLGWYSWLNMKYIDLLFKLCLIPYVGTVTRIYLNCSFRLKLFIVENYPILAWAKLGKKNIQINLYSKYE
;
A
#
# COMPACT_ATOMS: atom_id res chain seq x y z
N MET A 1 22.13 -8.13 -23.45
CA MET A 1 21.50 -9.11 -22.53
C MET A 1 20.70 -8.33 -21.50
N LYS A 2 19.42 -8.66 -21.25
CA LYS A 2 18.65 -8.01 -20.17
C LYS A 2 19.30 -8.42 -18.83
N LYS A 3 19.67 -7.45 -17.98
CA LYS A 3 20.30 -7.72 -16.67
C LYS A 3 19.25 -8.21 -15.67
N HIS A 4 19.58 -9.19 -14.84
CA HIS A 4 18.70 -9.62 -13.76
C HIS A 4 18.66 -8.54 -12.68
N ILE A 5 17.55 -8.42 -11.94
CA ILE A 5 17.41 -7.48 -10.82
C ILE A 5 18.51 -7.69 -9.76
N ASP A 6 18.90 -8.94 -9.51
CA ASP A 6 19.99 -9.29 -8.59
C ASP A 6 21.37 -8.76 -9.04
N ASP A 7 21.56 -8.53 -10.35
CA ASP A 7 22.84 -8.06 -10.91
C ASP A 7 22.99 -6.54 -10.84
N VAL A 8 21.91 -5.81 -10.56
CA VAL A 8 21.88 -4.34 -10.58
C VAL A 8 21.62 -3.72 -9.21
N GLN A 9 21.16 -4.51 -8.25
CA GLN A 9 21.07 -4.11 -6.85
C GLN A 9 22.46 -4.12 -6.21
N THR A 10 22.68 -3.25 -5.23
CA THR A 10 23.98 -3.17 -4.55
C THR A 10 24.22 -4.42 -3.69
N PRO A 11 25.49 -4.84 -3.52
CA PRO A 11 25.84 -6.04 -2.76
C PRO A 11 25.27 -6.07 -1.36
N THR A 12 25.29 -4.94 -0.64
CA THR A 12 24.81 -4.86 0.75
C THR A 12 23.47 -4.14 0.88
N VAL A 13 22.75 -4.42 1.97
CA VAL A 13 21.52 -3.71 2.36
C VAL A 13 21.80 -2.25 2.66
N ASP A 14 22.94 -1.94 3.27
CA ASP A 14 23.33 -0.58 3.65
C ASP A 14 23.59 0.31 2.43
N GLU A 15 24.33 -0.19 1.44
CA GLU A 15 24.54 0.51 0.17
C GLU A 15 23.22 0.73 -0.57
N HIS A 16 22.29 -0.22 -0.51
CA HIS A 16 21.00 -0.11 -1.20
C HIS A 16 20.13 0.94 -0.51
N PHE A 17 20.09 0.92 0.82
CA PHE A 17 19.40 1.93 1.60
C PHE A 17 19.91 3.33 1.29
N LYS A 18 21.24 3.51 1.27
CA LYS A 18 21.88 4.77 0.90
C LYS A 18 21.52 5.19 -0.53
N LEU A 19 21.60 4.26 -1.50
CA LEU A 19 21.24 4.49 -2.90
C LEU A 19 19.79 4.98 -3.05
N ILE A 20 18.84 4.41 -2.30
CA ILE A 20 17.44 4.85 -2.32
C ILE A 20 17.32 6.29 -1.82
N LEU A 21 17.96 6.64 -0.71
CA LEU A 21 17.82 7.97 -0.12
C LEU A 21 18.45 9.09 -0.97
N GLU A 22 19.56 8.77 -1.64
CA GLU A 22 20.32 9.69 -2.49
C GLU A 22 19.74 9.81 -3.91
N ASP A 23 18.76 8.98 -4.29
CA ASP A 23 18.19 9.02 -5.64
C ASP A 23 17.17 10.16 -5.83
N TYR A 24 17.46 11.07 -6.76
CA TYR A 24 16.56 12.14 -7.18
C TYR A 24 16.14 12.00 -8.65
N SER A 25 16.20 10.79 -9.21
CA SER A 25 15.74 10.54 -10.56
C SER A 25 14.21 10.67 -10.63
N ILE A 26 13.71 11.22 -11.73
CA ILE A 26 12.27 11.48 -11.90
C ILE A 26 11.58 10.18 -12.34
N ASN A 27 10.46 9.86 -11.71
CA ASN A 27 9.58 8.81 -12.20
C ASN A 27 8.83 9.30 -13.45
N ASN A 28 9.14 8.72 -14.61
CA ASN A 28 8.52 9.02 -15.89
C ASN A 28 8.25 7.72 -16.66
N PRO A 29 7.24 6.91 -16.28
CA PRO A 29 6.91 5.71 -17.04
C PRO A 29 6.25 6.13 -18.36
N GLU A 30 6.98 5.97 -19.45
CA GLU A 30 6.62 6.52 -20.77
C GLU A 30 5.51 5.73 -21.48
N MET A 31 5.43 4.42 -21.25
CA MET A 31 4.50 3.54 -21.98
C MET A 31 3.65 2.65 -21.09
N ASN A 32 2.52 2.24 -21.66
CA ASN A 32 1.71 1.14 -21.14
C ASN A 32 2.54 -0.14 -21.17
N VAL A 33 2.37 -0.96 -20.14
CA VAL A 33 2.96 -2.29 -20.10
C VAL A 33 1.95 -3.33 -20.54
N THR A 34 2.43 -4.33 -21.28
CA THR A 34 1.70 -5.53 -21.69
C THR A 34 2.35 -6.78 -21.08
N SER A 35 1.88 -7.97 -21.46
CA SER A 35 2.50 -9.24 -21.08
C SER A 35 3.95 -9.37 -21.54
N ASP A 36 4.32 -8.73 -22.64
CA ASP A 36 5.68 -8.80 -23.20
C ASP A 36 6.70 -8.02 -22.36
N ASP A 37 6.20 -7.11 -21.51
CA ASP A 37 7.00 -6.30 -20.60
C ASP A 37 7.25 -6.98 -19.25
N LEU A 38 6.65 -8.15 -18.97
CA LEU A 38 6.99 -8.91 -17.77
C LEU A 38 8.51 -9.13 -17.72
N PRO A 39 9.13 -8.98 -16.53
CA PRO A 39 10.56 -9.16 -16.43
C PRO A 39 10.93 -10.59 -16.81
N HIS A 40 12.06 -10.77 -17.50
CA HIS A 40 12.53 -12.11 -17.90
C HIS A 40 12.79 -13.05 -16.71
N TRP A 41 12.92 -12.49 -15.51
CA TRP A 41 13.05 -13.20 -14.23
C TRP A 41 11.72 -13.45 -13.51
N TYR A 42 10.59 -13.12 -14.14
CA TYR A 42 9.25 -13.42 -13.62
C TYR A 42 9.05 -14.92 -13.40
N ASN A 43 8.58 -15.27 -12.22
CA ASN A 43 8.28 -16.64 -11.81
C ASN A 43 6.79 -16.76 -11.48
N GLN A 44 6.04 -17.35 -12.41
CA GLN A 44 4.60 -17.56 -12.29
C GLN A 44 4.20 -18.33 -11.02
N LYS A 45 4.99 -19.32 -10.60
CA LYS A 45 4.66 -20.14 -9.41
C LYS A 45 4.75 -19.31 -8.13
N LEU A 46 5.82 -18.55 -7.97
CA LEU A 46 5.99 -17.63 -6.84
C LEU A 46 4.91 -16.53 -6.85
N HIS A 47 4.62 -15.96 -8.02
CA HIS A 47 3.56 -14.97 -8.15
C HIS A 47 2.20 -15.55 -7.72
N LYS A 48 1.86 -16.77 -8.14
CA LYS A 48 0.61 -17.44 -7.74
C LYS A 48 0.57 -17.76 -6.25
N GLU A 49 1.68 -18.17 -5.67
CA GLU A 49 1.73 -18.47 -4.23
C GLU A 49 1.51 -17.21 -3.38
N ALA A 50 2.01 -16.04 -3.82
CA ALA A 50 1.70 -14.77 -3.17
C ALA A 50 0.20 -14.41 -3.27
N GLN A 51 -0.45 -14.71 -4.41
CA GLN A 51 -1.91 -14.54 -4.54
C GLN A 51 -2.68 -15.49 -3.61
N ASN A 52 -2.20 -16.73 -3.41
CA ASN A 52 -2.79 -17.67 -2.46
C ASN A 52 -2.62 -17.18 -1.02
N TYR A 53 -1.45 -16.65 -0.68
CA TYR A 53 -1.20 -16.00 0.60
C TYR A 53 -2.15 -14.82 0.83
N TYR A 54 -2.33 -13.96 -0.18
CA TYR A 54 -3.25 -12.84 -0.13
C TYR A 54 -4.69 -13.27 0.11
N ASN A 55 -5.17 -14.27 -0.62
CA ASN A 55 -6.54 -14.77 -0.47
C ASN A 55 -6.83 -15.33 0.92
N ARG A 56 -5.82 -15.90 1.59
CA ARG A 56 -5.91 -16.40 2.98
C ARG A 56 -5.87 -15.29 4.02
N ASN A 57 -5.34 -14.10 3.69
CA ASN A 57 -5.07 -13.02 4.63
C ASN A 57 -5.57 -11.65 4.15
N ILE A 58 -6.63 -11.61 3.33
CA ILE A 58 -7.03 -10.42 2.58
C ILE A 58 -7.31 -9.21 3.48
N MET A 59 -8.01 -9.40 4.60
CA MET A 59 -8.33 -8.31 5.52
C MET A 59 -7.06 -7.75 6.19
N ALA A 60 -6.19 -8.63 6.68
CA ALA A 60 -4.95 -8.24 7.34
C ALA A 60 -4.01 -7.48 6.39
N ILE A 61 -3.83 -7.96 5.16
CA ILE A 61 -2.98 -7.30 4.16
C ILE A 61 -3.52 -5.92 3.78
N ASN A 62 -4.85 -5.75 3.71
CA ASN A 62 -5.44 -4.44 3.40
C ASN A 62 -5.28 -3.45 4.58
N ILE A 63 -5.42 -3.90 5.83
CA ILE A 63 -5.15 -3.05 7.01
C ILE A 63 -3.66 -2.68 7.08
N VAL A 64 -2.77 -3.64 6.85
CA VAL A 64 -1.33 -3.40 6.77
C VAL A 64 -1.01 -2.36 5.70
N SER A 65 -1.61 -2.51 4.51
CA SER A 65 -1.43 -1.59 3.39
C SER A 65 -1.93 -0.18 3.71
N LEU A 66 -3.08 -0.07 4.41
CA LEU A 66 -3.61 1.21 4.87
C LEU A 66 -2.64 1.90 5.84
N MET A 67 -2.17 1.19 6.87
CA MET A 67 -1.22 1.76 7.84
C MET A 67 0.11 2.13 7.18
N GLY A 68 0.57 1.32 6.23
CA GLY A 68 1.72 1.60 5.39
C GLY A 68 1.54 2.90 4.61
N LEU A 69 0.40 3.08 3.94
CA LEU A 69 0.14 4.29 3.14
C LEU A 69 0.07 5.54 4.01
N ILE A 70 -0.62 5.47 5.15
CA ILE A 70 -0.62 6.58 6.10
C ILE A 70 0.80 6.89 6.57
N THR A 71 1.61 5.88 6.90
CA THR A 71 3.02 6.07 7.29
C THR A 71 3.83 6.78 6.20
N VAL A 72 3.73 6.32 4.94
CA VAL A 72 4.43 6.91 3.79
C VAL A 72 4.06 8.38 3.58
N PHE A 73 2.83 8.79 3.88
CA PHE A 73 2.40 10.19 3.74
C PHE A 73 3.02 11.13 4.77
N SER A 74 3.75 10.62 5.78
CA SER A 74 4.60 11.46 6.64
C SER A 74 5.85 11.99 5.93
N VAL A 75 6.24 11.39 4.79
CA VAL A 75 7.38 11.86 4.00
C VAL A 75 7.00 13.16 3.28
N ALA A 76 7.67 14.25 3.63
CA ALA A 76 7.30 15.61 3.21
C ALA A 76 7.17 15.79 1.69
N GLN A 77 8.06 15.20 0.89
CA GLN A 77 8.00 15.33 -0.57
C GLN A 77 6.77 14.60 -1.15
N ILE A 78 6.45 13.41 -0.63
CA ILE A 78 5.28 12.63 -1.03
C ILE A 78 4.00 13.40 -0.66
N LEU A 79 3.95 13.94 0.57
CA LEU A 79 2.83 14.72 1.06
C LEU A 79 2.56 15.97 0.20
N LYS A 80 3.62 16.69 -0.22
CA LYS A 80 3.49 17.87 -1.10
C LYS A 80 2.79 17.54 -2.41
N VAL A 81 3.22 16.47 -3.09
CA VAL A 81 2.57 16.02 -4.33
C VAL A 81 1.13 15.57 -4.04
N LEU A 82 0.90 14.86 -2.94
CA LEU A 82 -0.41 14.39 -2.54
C LEU A 82 -1.41 15.54 -2.36
N MET A 83 -1.02 16.59 -1.62
CA MET A 83 -1.81 17.80 -1.41
C MET A 83 -2.06 18.55 -2.73
N PHE A 84 -1.05 18.67 -3.60
CA PHE A 84 -1.17 19.33 -4.89
C PHE A 84 -2.28 18.70 -5.76
N THR A 85 -2.48 17.38 -5.70
CA THR A 85 -3.54 16.73 -6.49
C THR A 85 -4.96 17.18 -6.10
N LYS A 86 -5.15 17.70 -4.90
CA LYS A 86 -6.45 18.04 -4.29
C LYS A 86 -7.45 16.87 -4.19
N GLN A 87 -7.03 15.65 -4.51
CA GLN A 87 -7.85 14.43 -4.47
C GLN A 87 -8.02 13.87 -3.05
N SER A 88 -7.57 14.61 -2.04
CA SER A 88 -7.69 14.23 -0.62
C SER A 88 -8.05 15.43 0.27
N ASN A 89 -8.55 16.52 -0.33
CA ASN A 89 -8.94 17.74 0.40
C ASN A 89 -10.37 17.67 0.96
N THR A 90 -11.19 16.76 0.44
CA THR A 90 -12.55 16.52 0.93
C THR A 90 -12.76 15.03 1.12
N THR A 91 -13.64 14.67 2.06
CA THR A 91 -13.97 13.26 2.35
C THR A 91 -14.49 12.52 1.11
N CYS A 92 -15.26 13.17 0.24
CA CYS A 92 -15.75 12.56 -1.00
C CYS A 92 -14.65 12.31 -2.04
N ALA A 93 -13.74 13.28 -2.23
CA ALA A 93 -12.60 13.10 -3.13
C ALA A 93 -11.67 11.99 -2.62
N ALA A 94 -11.37 12.01 -1.31
CA ALA A 94 -10.58 10.99 -0.64
C ALA A 94 -11.25 9.61 -0.78
N PHE A 95 -12.55 9.49 -0.51
CA PHE A 95 -13.31 8.24 -0.65
C PHE A 95 -13.09 7.61 -2.02
N LYS A 96 -13.31 8.37 -3.09
CA LYS A 96 -13.11 7.89 -4.47
C LYS A 96 -11.66 7.49 -4.73
N ARG A 97 -10.70 8.26 -4.25
CA ARG A 97 -9.26 8.00 -4.46
C ARG A 97 -8.82 6.71 -3.78
N TYR A 98 -9.10 6.58 -2.49
CA TYR A 98 -8.60 5.46 -1.69
C TYR A 98 -9.38 4.18 -1.95
N LEU A 99 -10.67 4.26 -2.27
CA LEU A 99 -11.42 3.12 -2.77
C LEU A 99 -10.85 2.59 -4.09
N LYS A 100 -10.57 3.47 -5.08
CA LYS A 100 -9.86 3.05 -6.30
C LYS A 100 -8.51 2.41 -5.99
N THR A 101 -7.79 2.91 -4.99
CA THR A 101 -6.51 2.33 -4.56
C THR A 101 -6.71 0.91 -4.03
N VAL A 102 -7.67 0.70 -3.12
CA VAL A 102 -8.03 -0.64 -2.61
C VAL A 102 -8.43 -1.58 -3.75
N LEU A 103 -9.25 -1.12 -4.69
CA LEU A 103 -9.69 -1.92 -5.83
C LEU A 103 -8.56 -2.30 -6.78
N HIS A 104 -7.65 -1.37 -7.09
CA HIS A 104 -6.48 -1.67 -7.93
C HIS A 104 -5.52 -2.64 -7.25
N ILE A 105 -5.25 -2.47 -5.95
CA ILE A 105 -4.42 -3.42 -5.19
C ILE A 105 -5.09 -4.80 -5.13
N HIS A 106 -6.40 -4.84 -4.85
CA HIS A 106 -7.15 -6.08 -4.86
C HIS A 106 -7.05 -6.77 -6.23
N SER A 107 -7.19 -6.01 -7.32
CA SER A 107 -7.07 -6.50 -8.70
C SER A 107 -5.69 -7.08 -9.01
N ILE A 108 -4.62 -6.42 -8.57
CA ILE A 108 -3.24 -6.89 -8.75
C ILE A 108 -3.02 -8.24 -8.03
N TYR A 109 -3.64 -8.46 -6.88
CA TYR A 109 -3.55 -9.72 -6.15
C TYR A 109 -4.50 -10.82 -6.66
N THR A 110 -5.57 -10.51 -7.38
CA THR A 110 -6.58 -11.51 -7.78
C THR A 110 -6.53 -11.91 -9.24
N PHE A 111 -6.20 -10.99 -10.14
CA PHE A 111 -6.14 -11.28 -11.57
C PHE A 111 -4.80 -11.93 -11.97
N ASP A 112 -4.85 -12.77 -12.99
CA ASP A 112 -3.67 -13.50 -13.47
C ASP A 112 -2.83 -12.65 -14.41
N ALA A 113 -1.58 -12.34 -14.01
CA ALA A 113 -0.63 -11.61 -14.84
C ALA A 113 -0.25 -12.40 -16.12
N ASN A 114 -0.44 -13.72 -16.16
CA ASN A 114 -0.18 -14.52 -17.35
C ASN A 114 -1.28 -14.42 -18.40
N ASN A 115 -2.43 -13.83 -18.06
CA ASN A 115 -3.50 -13.54 -19.01
C ASN A 115 -3.36 -12.08 -19.49
N PRO A 116 -2.99 -11.84 -20.76
CA PRO A 116 -2.80 -10.48 -21.31
C PRO A 116 -4.07 -9.62 -21.26
N ASP A 117 -5.24 -10.25 -21.33
CA ASP A 117 -6.54 -9.56 -21.32
C ASP A 117 -7.08 -9.30 -19.91
N SER A 118 -6.33 -9.72 -18.88
CA SER A 118 -6.76 -9.56 -17.50
C SER A 118 -6.76 -8.10 -17.06
N ASN A 119 -7.63 -7.81 -16.09
CA ASN A 119 -7.69 -6.50 -15.45
C ASN A 119 -6.43 -6.16 -14.64
N TRP A 120 -5.48 -7.08 -14.52
CA TRP A 120 -4.17 -6.86 -13.93
C TRP A 120 -3.40 -5.77 -14.67
N TYR A 121 -3.26 -5.89 -16.00
CA TYR A 121 -2.57 -4.90 -16.83
C TYR A 121 -3.30 -3.57 -16.86
N LYS A 122 -4.64 -3.59 -16.88
CA LYS A 122 -5.44 -2.36 -16.80
C LYS A 122 -5.18 -1.60 -15.49
N SER A 123 -5.09 -2.31 -14.37
CA SER A 123 -4.79 -1.69 -13.07
C SER A 123 -3.38 -1.11 -13.02
N ILE A 124 -2.36 -1.88 -13.44
CA ILE A 124 -0.97 -1.40 -13.50
C ILE A 124 -0.87 -0.15 -14.40
N ASN A 125 -1.47 -0.18 -15.57
CA ASN A 125 -1.44 0.91 -16.53
C ASN A 125 -2.17 2.17 -16.08
N VAL A 126 -3.26 2.04 -15.32
CA VAL A 126 -3.96 3.17 -14.70
C VAL A 126 -3.11 3.78 -13.59
N ILE A 127 -2.45 2.96 -12.75
CA ILE A 127 -1.56 3.46 -11.70
C ILE A 127 -0.37 4.22 -12.32
N ARG A 128 0.33 3.62 -13.29
CA ARG A 128 1.42 4.26 -14.04
C ARG A 128 1.00 5.60 -14.63
N TRP A 129 -0.17 5.63 -15.30
CA TRP A 129 -0.71 6.85 -15.89
C TRP A 129 -1.01 7.93 -14.86
N LYS A 130 -1.62 7.58 -13.72
CA LYS A 130 -1.88 8.54 -12.64
C LYS A 130 -0.60 9.09 -12.04
N HIS A 131 0.42 8.24 -11.80
CA HIS A 131 1.71 8.70 -11.29
C HIS A 131 2.44 9.59 -12.28
N ASN A 132 2.52 9.21 -13.57
CA ASN A 132 3.15 10.04 -14.59
C ASN A 132 2.41 11.39 -14.73
N THR A 133 1.09 11.36 -14.90
CA THR A 133 0.27 12.58 -15.07
C THR A 133 0.44 13.53 -13.90
N ASN A 134 0.36 13.02 -12.66
CA ASN A 134 0.52 13.87 -11.48
C ASN A 134 1.97 14.34 -11.29
N SER A 135 2.97 13.53 -11.63
CA SER A 135 4.38 13.92 -11.63
C SER A 135 4.63 15.09 -12.56
N GLN A 136 4.15 15.01 -13.81
CA GLN A 136 4.28 16.08 -14.80
C GLN A 136 3.51 17.35 -14.39
N ARG A 137 2.29 17.22 -13.89
CA ARG A 137 1.49 18.37 -13.42
C ARG A 137 2.14 19.07 -12.23
N SER A 138 2.62 18.30 -11.26
CA SER A 138 3.27 18.81 -10.04
C SER A 138 4.62 19.48 -10.37
N LYS A 139 5.40 18.89 -11.30
CA LYS A 139 6.62 19.49 -11.84
C LYS A 139 6.33 20.83 -12.53
N LYS A 140 5.34 20.88 -13.43
CA LYS A 140 4.96 22.11 -14.15
C LYS A 140 4.47 23.22 -13.21
N ALA A 141 3.87 22.85 -12.08
CA ALA A 141 3.39 23.79 -11.07
C ALA A 141 4.48 24.23 -10.07
N GLY A 142 5.74 23.79 -10.21
CA GLY A 142 6.83 24.14 -9.30
C GLY A 142 6.79 23.44 -7.94
N VAL A 143 5.88 22.48 -7.72
CA VAL A 143 5.79 21.70 -6.47
C VAL A 143 6.86 20.60 -6.41
N GLY A 144 7.29 20.12 -7.57
CA GLY A 144 8.27 19.04 -7.71
C GLY A 144 7.64 17.76 -8.28
N PRO A 145 8.40 16.94 -9.02
CA PRO A 145 7.90 15.69 -9.60
C PRO A 145 7.74 14.60 -8.52
N ILE A 146 7.25 13.44 -8.95
CA ILE A 146 7.40 12.19 -8.18
C ILE A 146 8.80 11.63 -8.48
N TYR A 147 9.61 11.43 -7.45
CA TYR A 147 10.95 10.84 -7.59
C TYR A 147 10.91 9.31 -7.49
N GLN A 148 11.90 8.62 -8.05
CA GLN A 148 11.98 7.16 -7.94
C GLN A 148 12.22 6.69 -6.50
N ARG A 149 12.96 7.45 -5.69
CA ARG A 149 13.03 7.19 -4.24
C ARG A 149 11.66 7.19 -3.57
N ASP A 150 10.77 8.09 -3.98
CA ASP A 150 9.43 8.20 -3.40
C ASP A 150 8.57 7.00 -3.79
N MET A 151 8.75 6.49 -5.00
CA MET A 151 8.12 5.24 -5.46
C MET A 151 8.63 4.02 -4.68
N ALA A 152 9.95 3.92 -4.45
CA ALA A 152 10.56 2.86 -3.65
C ALA A 152 10.10 2.90 -2.19
N LEU A 153 10.11 4.08 -1.57
CA LEU A 153 9.55 4.28 -0.23
C LEU A 153 8.06 3.92 -0.19
N THR A 154 7.29 4.32 -1.21
CA THR A 154 5.86 3.94 -1.29
C THR A 154 5.67 2.43 -1.43
N GLN A 155 6.57 1.69 -2.09
CA GLN A 155 6.50 0.22 -2.14
C GLN A 155 6.47 -0.41 -0.74
N PHE A 156 7.14 0.20 0.24
CA PHE A 156 7.12 -0.24 1.64
C PHE A 156 5.69 -0.30 2.18
N SER A 157 4.78 0.59 1.77
CA SER A 157 3.43 0.61 2.33
C SER A 157 2.69 -0.72 2.18
N PHE A 158 3.00 -1.47 1.12
CA PHE A 158 2.26 -2.68 0.80
C PHE A 158 2.94 -3.98 1.24
N VAL A 159 4.23 -3.93 1.58
CA VAL A 159 5.03 -5.14 1.86
C VAL A 159 5.90 -5.03 3.11
N GLY A 160 6.32 -3.81 3.50
CA GLY A 160 7.29 -3.60 4.57
C GLY A 160 6.82 -4.14 5.91
N TYR A 161 5.64 -3.74 6.35
CA TYR A 161 5.04 -4.22 7.60
C TYR A 161 4.80 -5.74 7.63
N ILE A 162 4.50 -6.34 6.48
CA ILE A 162 4.33 -7.80 6.36
C ILE A 162 5.65 -8.50 6.73
N PHE A 163 6.79 -7.95 6.34
CA PHE A 163 8.10 -8.53 6.66
C PHE A 163 8.59 -8.18 8.07
N ILE A 164 8.41 -6.95 8.54
CA ILE A 164 9.07 -6.51 9.78
C ILE A 164 8.28 -6.84 11.04
N MET A 165 6.95 -6.95 10.95
CA MET A 165 6.08 -7.20 12.12
C MET A 165 4.80 -8.01 11.77
N PRO A 166 4.91 -9.18 11.10
CA PRO A 166 3.73 -9.93 10.67
C PRO A 166 2.80 -10.32 11.82
N GLU A 167 3.34 -10.66 12.98
CA GLU A 167 2.57 -11.16 14.13
C GLU A 167 1.63 -10.10 14.70
N VAL A 168 2.03 -8.82 14.66
CA VAL A 168 1.17 -7.69 15.05
C VAL A 168 -0.14 -7.67 14.27
N PHE A 169 -0.07 -8.08 13.00
CA PHE A 169 -1.20 -8.09 12.07
C PHE A 169 -1.87 -9.47 11.97
N GLY A 170 -1.56 -10.40 12.87
CA GLY A 170 -2.12 -11.74 12.85
C GLY A 170 -1.66 -12.57 11.64
N LEU A 171 -0.57 -12.15 11.00
CA LEU A 171 0.02 -12.81 9.85
C LEU A 171 1.05 -13.83 10.31
N CYS A 172 1.05 -14.99 9.66
CA CYS A 172 2.13 -15.96 9.69
C CYS A 172 2.44 -16.31 8.25
N SER A 173 3.71 -16.44 7.89
CA SER A 173 4.12 -16.89 6.57
C SER A 173 5.13 -18.02 6.71
N LYS A 174 5.02 -19.01 5.84
CA LYS A 174 6.09 -19.99 5.63
C LYS A 174 7.25 -19.32 4.88
N PRO A 175 8.49 -19.84 4.97
CA PRO A 175 9.62 -19.31 4.21
C PRO A 175 9.32 -19.19 2.70
N GLU A 176 8.63 -20.16 2.11
CA GLU A 176 8.26 -20.14 0.69
C GLU A 176 7.22 -19.05 0.38
N GLU A 177 6.29 -18.79 1.29
CA GLU A 177 5.28 -17.73 1.16
C GLU A 177 5.92 -16.35 1.29
N ALA A 178 6.94 -16.22 2.15
CA ALA A 178 7.72 -15.00 2.29
C ALA A 178 8.52 -14.69 1.01
N GLU A 179 9.17 -15.70 0.40
CA GLU A 179 9.84 -15.54 -0.90
C GLU A 179 8.85 -15.28 -2.04
N ALA A 180 7.67 -15.88 -2.00
CA ALA A 180 6.60 -15.60 -2.95
C ALA A 180 6.14 -14.13 -2.86
N LEU A 181 5.89 -13.61 -1.66
CA LEU A 181 5.55 -12.20 -1.44
C LEU A 181 6.68 -11.25 -1.87
N ASN A 182 7.93 -11.62 -1.58
CA ASN A 182 9.11 -10.90 -2.03
C ASN A 182 9.09 -10.81 -3.57
N HIS A 183 9.03 -11.95 -4.25
CA HIS A 183 8.99 -12.01 -5.71
C HIS A 183 7.80 -11.24 -6.31
N PHE A 184 6.61 -11.37 -5.72
CA PHE A 184 5.42 -10.66 -6.15
C PHE A 184 5.66 -9.15 -6.16
N TRP A 185 6.13 -8.57 -5.05
CA TRP A 185 6.39 -7.14 -4.98
C TRP A 185 7.61 -6.69 -5.80
N ARG A 186 8.59 -7.57 -6.07
CA ARG A 186 9.64 -7.30 -7.07
C ARG A 186 9.03 -7.03 -8.44
N VAL A 187 8.17 -7.94 -8.91
CA VAL A 187 7.49 -7.84 -10.21
C VAL A 187 6.59 -6.61 -10.25
N ILE A 188 5.77 -6.38 -9.22
CA ILE A 188 4.88 -5.20 -9.18
C ILE A 188 5.68 -3.89 -9.19
N GLY A 189 6.77 -3.80 -8.41
CA GLY A 189 7.64 -2.62 -8.41
C GLY A 189 8.20 -2.31 -9.79
N TYR A 190 8.78 -3.33 -10.46
CA TYR A 190 9.28 -3.22 -11.83
C TYR A 190 8.18 -2.78 -12.80
N MET A 191 7.02 -3.43 -12.76
CA MET A 191 5.90 -3.17 -13.66
C MET A 191 5.26 -1.78 -13.41
N LEU A 192 5.37 -1.24 -12.20
CA LEU A 192 4.98 0.14 -11.89
C LEU A 192 6.03 1.19 -12.29
N GLY A 193 7.22 0.77 -12.73
CA GLY A 193 8.29 1.64 -13.22
C GLY A 193 9.36 1.99 -12.19
N ILE A 194 9.43 1.26 -11.07
CA ILE A 194 10.56 1.37 -10.13
C ILE A 194 11.77 0.68 -10.77
N PRO A 195 12.91 1.37 -10.96
CA PRO A 195 14.12 0.75 -11.48
C PRO A 195 14.57 -0.39 -10.57
N ASP A 196 15.02 -1.51 -11.15
CA ASP A 196 15.44 -2.69 -10.39
C ASP A 196 16.48 -2.38 -9.30
N ARG A 197 17.39 -1.43 -9.55
CA ARG A 197 18.39 -0.95 -8.58
C ARG A 197 17.81 -0.25 -7.33
N LEU A 198 16.54 0.17 -7.37
CA LEU A 198 15.84 0.90 -6.30
C LEU A 198 14.66 0.10 -5.71
N ASN A 199 14.30 -1.03 -6.31
CA ASN A 199 13.21 -1.87 -5.84
C ASN A 199 13.53 -2.40 -4.44
N ILE A 200 12.68 -2.14 -3.45
CA ILE A 200 13.01 -2.48 -2.06
C ILE A 200 13.01 -4.00 -1.80
N CYS A 201 12.41 -4.77 -2.70
CA CYS A 201 12.43 -6.21 -2.62
C CYS A 201 13.74 -6.74 -3.23
N ARG A 202 14.60 -7.22 -2.36
CA ARG A 202 15.95 -7.73 -2.66
C ARG A 202 15.91 -9.19 -3.10
N LYS A 203 17.11 -9.77 -3.30
CA LYS A 203 17.33 -11.15 -3.72
C LYS A 203 16.52 -12.17 -2.93
N SER A 204 16.48 -12.02 -1.60
CA SER A 204 15.74 -12.89 -0.68
C SER A 204 14.78 -12.10 0.21
N ALA A 205 13.77 -12.77 0.75
CA ALA A 205 12.85 -12.24 1.75
C ALA A 205 13.60 -11.77 3.02
N VAL A 206 14.70 -12.43 3.38
CA VAL A 206 15.54 -12.05 4.52
C VAL A 206 16.20 -10.69 4.29
N GLU A 207 16.88 -10.51 3.16
CA GLU A 207 17.49 -9.22 2.81
C GLU A 207 16.45 -8.11 2.65
N THR A 208 15.27 -8.43 2.08
CA THR A 208 14.15 -7.49 1.99
C THR A 208 13.67 -7.06 3.38
N ARG A 209 13.54 -8.00 4.31
CA ARG A 209 13.17 -7.69 5.70
C ARG A 209 14.17 -6.74 6.35
N GLU A 210 15.47 -6.99 6.19
CA GLU A 210 16.53 -6.12 6.70
C GLU A 210 16.44 -4.70 6.12
N LEU A 211 16.27 -4.57 4.80
CA LEU A 211 16.11 -3.26 4.16
C LEU A 211 14.84 -2.55 4.67
N CYS A 212 13.72 -3.25 4.77
CA CYS A 212 12.49 -2.69 5.33
C CYS A 212 12.66 -2.25 6.79
N GLN A 213 13.42 -2.98 7.61
CA GLN A 213 13.71 -2.57 8.99
C GLN A 213 14.52 -1.27 9.03
N LYS A 214 15.51 -1.09 8.14
CA LYS A 214 16.26 0.16 8.03
C LYS A 214 15.37 1.33 7.61
N ILE A 215 14.59 1.16 6.53
CA ILE A 215 13.65 2.19 6.08
C ILE A 215 12.67 2.57 7.21
N PHE A 216 12.15 1.58 7.92
CA PHE A 216 11.25 1.80 9.06
C PHE A 216 11.92 2.65 10.16
N LYS A 217 13.10 2.23 10.62
CA LYS A 217 13.81 2.88 11.73
C LYS A 217 14.36 4.26 11.37
N ASP A 218 14.99 4.37 10.21
CA ASP A 218 15.83 5.53 9.86
C ASP A 218 15.06 6.57 9.04
N VAL A 219 13.91 6.20 8.44
CA VAL A 219 13.05 7.11 7.67
C VAL A 219 11.72 7.35 8.38
N TYR A 220 10.91 6.31 8.57
CA TYR A 220 9.52 6.52 8.99
C TYR A 220 9.35 6.93 10.45
N ILE A 221 10.18 6.43 11.37
CA ILE A 221 10.16 6.92 12.75
C ILE A 221 10.43 8.43 12.79
N LYS A 222 11.44 8.89 12.05
CA LYS A 222 11.78 10.32 11.97
C LYS A 222 10.64 11.13 11.35
N CYS A 223 10.14 10.72 10.18
CA CYS A 223 9.08 11.44 9.47
C CYS A 223 7.79 11.53 10.28
N LEU A 224 7.41 10.49 11.04
CA LEU A 224 6.24 10.54 11.92
C LEU A 224 6.49 11.42 13.16
N SER A 225 7.69 11.39 13.73
CA SER A 225 8.05 12.23 14.89
C SER A 225 8.01 13.72 14.53
N GLU A 226 8.35 14.05 13.29
CA GLU A 226 8.38 15.41 12.74
C GLU A 226 7.13 15.72 11.89
N ALA A 227 6.06 14.94 12.02
CA ALA A 227 4.88 15.04 11.16
C ALA A 227 4.21 16.42 11.25
N SER A 228 3.94 17.02 10.08
CA SER A 228 3.33 18.34 9.97
C SER A 228 1.82 18.34 10.25
N PRO A 229 1.20 19.49 10.54
CA PRO A 229 -0.26 19.60 10.61
C PRO A 229 -0.98 19.12 9.34
N ASP A 230 -0.36 19.34 8.17
CA ASP A 230 -0.88 18.88 6.89
C ASP A 230 -0.96 17.36 6.80
N PHE A 231 0.02 16.65 7.38
CA PHE A 231 -0.02 15.19 7.49
C PHE A 231 -1.26 14.75 8.26
N PHE A 232 -1.52 15.32 9.44
CA PHE A 232 -2.67 14.95 10.26
C PHE A 232 -3.99 15.29 9.58
N HIS A 233 -4.06 16.41 8.86
CA HIS A 233 -5.24 16.80 8.09
C HIS A 233 -5.54 15.80 6.97
N ILE A 234 -4.52 15.44 6.19
CA ILE A 234 -4.67 14.46 5.11
C ILE A 234 -5.00 13.08 5.69
N ALA A 235 -4.24 12.58 6.66
CA ALA A 235 -4.50 11.29 7.30
C ALA A 235 -5.93 11.20 7.87
N SER A 236 -6.39 12.25 8.55
CA SER A 236 -7.76 12.34 9.05
C SER A 236 -8.79 12.27 7.93
N THR A 237 -8.57 12.99 6.82
CA THR A 237 -9.49 13.00 5.67
C THR A 237 -9.57 11.63 5.00
N ILE A 238 -8.45 10.93 4.91
CA ILE A 238 -8.37 9.55 4.38
C ILE A 238 -9.17 8.60 5.28
N LEU A 239 -8.87 8.58 6.57
CA LEU A 239 -9.47 7.65 7.53
C LEU A 239 -10.97 7.90 7.67
N ASN A 240 -11.40 9.17 7.75
CA ASN A 240 -12.81 9.53 7.71
C ASN A 240 -13.51 9.06 6.42
N SER A 241 -12.81 9.05 5.29
CA SER A 241 -13.38 8.52 4.04
C SER A 241 -13.52 7.00 4.05
N LEU A 242 -12.51 6.29 4.56
CA LEU A 242 -12.52 4.83 4.65
C LEU A 242 -13.48 4.30 5.72
N TRP A 243 -13.87 5.14 6.69
CA TRP A 243 -14.92 4.81 7.65
C TRP A 243 -16.24 4.42 6.98
N TYR A 244 -16.55 4.94 5.78
CA TYR A 244 -17.73 4.55 5.00
C TYR A 244 -17.62 3.16 4.35
N ILE A 245 -16.43 2.57 4.34
CA ILE A 245 -16.17 1.20 3.87
C ILE A 245 -16.12 0.26 5.07
N ASP A 246 -15.40 0.67 6.11
CA ASP A 246 -15.24 -0.08 7.34
C ASP A 246 -15.33 0.84 8.55
N ILE A 247 -16.42 0.70 9.30
CA ILE A 247 -16.73 1.51 10.49
C ILE A 247 -15.67 1.39 11.59
N HIS A 248 -14.81 0.37 11.54
CA HIS A 248 -13.69 0.20 12.46
C HIS A 248 -12.46 1.05 12.08
N SER A 249 -12.49 1.74 10.93
CA SER A 249 -11.43 2.65 10.47
C SER A 249 -11.50 4.02 11.18
N ASP A 250 -11.61 4.00 12.51
CA ASP A 250 -11.58 5.23 13.31
C ASP A 250 -10.19 5.90 13.23
N LYS A 251 -10.18 7.20 12.94
CA LYS A 251 -8.94 7.92 12.63
C LYS A 251 -7.95 7.92 13.80
N ASP A 252 -8.44 8.14 15.01
CA ASP A 252 -7.60 8.28 16.19
C ASP A 252 -7.08 6.90 16.63
N SER A 253 -7.89 5.86 16.46
CA SER A 253 -7.49 4.46 16.66
C SER A 253 -6.33 4.06 15.75
N ILE A 254 -6.46 4.32 14.45
CA ILE A 254 -5.47 3.93 13.44
C ILE A 254 -4.19 4.75 13.61
N LEU A 255 -4.29 6.07 13.85
CA LEU A 255 -3.11 6.90 14.11
C LEU A 255 -2.39 6.48 15.39
N ALA A 256 -3.11 6.25 16.49
CA ALA A 256 -2.48 5.77 17.72
C ALA A 256 -1.81 4.41 17.54
N LEU A 257 -2.42 3.51 16.77
CA LEU A 257 -1.80 2.23 16.43
C LEU A 257 -0.52 2.43 15.64
N ILE A 258 -0.53 3.24 14.56
CA ILE A 258 0.67 3.55 13.77
C ILE A 258 1.78 4.11 14.65
N TYR A 259 1.49 5.10 15.49
CA TYR A 259 2.48 5.71 16.38
C TYR A 259 3.03 4.69 17.39
N ARG A 260 2.17 3.85 17.97
CA ARG A 260 2.58 2.76 18.86
C ARG A 260 3.50 1.76 18.17
N LEU A 261 3.25 1.41 16.90
CA LEU A 261 4.11 0.51 16.13
C LEU A 261 5.51 1.07 15.93
N HIS A 262 5.64 2.41 15.82
CA HIS A 262 6.93 3.10 15.67
C HIS A 262 7.59 3.45 17.00
N GLY A 263 6.99 3.10 18.14
CA GLY A 263 7.50 3.49 19.45
C GLY A 263 7.42 4.99 19.72
N ILE A 264 6.52 5.71 19.04
CA ILE A 264 6.32 7.15 19.18
C ILE A 264 5.06 7.40 20.00
N GLU A 265 5.07 8.42 20.86
CA GLU A 265 3.89 8.84 21.61
C GLU A 265 2.87 9.53 20.70
N TYR A 266 1.64 9.01 20.68
CA TYR A 266 0.51 9.71 20.08
C TYR A 266 -0.04 10.74 21.07
N LYS A 267 0.28 12.02 20.85
CA LYS A 267 -0.01 13.12 21.81
C LYS A 267 -1.48 13.35 22.12
N LYS A 268 -2.39 12.91 21.25
CA LYS A 268 -3.83 13.13 21.45
C LYS A 268 -4.42 11.99 22.29
N PRO A 269 -5.08 12.28 23.42
CA PRO A 269 -5.73 11.24 24.22
C PRO A 269 -6.86 10.58 23.42
N LEU A 270 -6.97 9.26 23.53
CA LEU A 270 -8.01 8.50 22.86
C LEU A 270 -9.33 8.61 23.62
N GLY A 271 -10.40 8.97 22.90
CA GLY A 271 -11.76 8.79 23.40
C GLY A 271 -12.12 7.31 23.53
N TRP A 272 -13.17 7.00 24.29
CA TRP A 272 -13.59 5.62 24.56
C TRP A 272 -13.88 4.81 23.29
N TYR A 273 -14.50 5.42 22.27
CA TYR A 273 -14.81 4.77 20.99
C TYR A 273 -13.53 4.41 20.22
N SER A 274 -12.56 5.33 20.16
CA SER A 274 -11.28 5.10 19.50
C SER A 274 -10.45 4.05 20.25
N TRP A 275 -10.41 4.14 21.57
CA TRP A 275 -9.75 3.13 22.38
C TRP A 275 -10.34 1.73 22.15
N LEU A 276 -11.68 1.62 22.11
CA LEU A 276 -12.36 0.35 21.87
C LEU A 276 -12.04 -0.22 20.49
N ASN A 277 -12.08 0.61 19.43
CA ASN A 277 -11.73 0.15 18.07
C ASN A 277 -10.27 -0.28 17.98
N MET A 278 -9.34 0.44 18.61
CA MET A 278 -7.94 0.04 18.67
C MET A 278 -7.78 -1.33 19.38
N LYS A 279 -8.45 -1.53 20.52
CA LYS A 279 -8.42 -2.82 21.24
C LYS A 279 -9.10 -3.94 20.46
N TYR A 280 -10.16 -3.64 19.73
CA TYR A 280 -10.83 -4.59 18.84
C TYR A 280 -9.90 -5.06 17.72
N ILE A 281 -9.20 -4.15 17.04
CA ILE A 281 -8.20 -4.51 16.01
C ILE A 281 -7.09 -5.38 16.61
N ASP A 282 -6.54 -4.99 17.77
CA ASP A 282 -5.51 -5.78 18.47
C ASP A 282 -6.01 -7.19 18.82
N LEU A 283 -7.24 -7.31 19.31
CA LEU A 283 -7.83 -8.58 19.67
C LEU A 283 -8.02 -9.47 18.44
N LEU A 284 -8.59 -8.95 17.36
CA LEU A 284 -8.81 -9.71 16.12
C LEU A 284 -7.50 -10.30 15.59
N PHE A 285 -6.43 -9.51 15.55
CA PHE A 285 -5.14 -9.99 15.06
C PHE A 285 -4.47 -10.98 16.02
N LYS A 286 -4.62 -10.81 17.34
CA LYS A 286 -4.19 -11.83 18.31
C LYS A 286 -4.96 -13.15 18.12
N LEU A 287 -6.28 -13.09 17.93
CA LEU A 287 -7.11 -14.27 17.68
C LEU A 287 -6.68 -15.01 16.42
N CYS A 288 -6.25 -14.30 15.37
CA CYS A 288 -5.67 -14.92 14.17
C CYS A 288 -4.45 -15.81 14.50
N LEU A 289 -3.66 -15.51 15.53
CA LEU A 289 -2.48 -16.31 15.87
C LEU A 289 -2.78 -17.57 16.69
N ILE A 290 -4.00 -17.72 17.22
CA ILE A 290 -4.37 -18.85 18.07
C ILE A 290 -4.72 -20.07 17.19
N PRO A 291 -4.18 -21.28 17.47
CA PRO A 291 -4.54 -22.49 16.72
C PRO A 291 -6.05 -22.74 16.67
N TYR A 292 -6.56 -23.18 15.51
CA TYR A 292 -7.99 -23.40 15.20
C TYR A 292 -8.87 -22.14 15.23
N VAL A 293 -8.86 -21.37 16.33
CA VAL A 293 -9.56 -20.09 16.47
C VAL A 293 -9.14 -19.11 15.39
N GLY A 294 -7.84 -19.05 15.10
CA GLY A 294 -7.28 -18.19 14.08
C GLY A 294 -7.70 -18.57 12.67
N THR A 295 -7.96 -19.85 12.39
CA THR A 295 -8.51 -20.28 11.10
C THR A 295 -9.92 -19.76 10.92
N VAL A 296 -10.77 -19.93 11.94
CA VAL A 296 -12.16 -19.42 11.94
C VAL A 296 -12.17 -17.89 11.85
N THR A 297 -11.30 -17.22 12.61
CA THR A 297 -11.19 -15.76 12.62
C THR A 297 -10.78 -15.23 11.24
N ARG A 298 -9.79 -15.85 10.59
CA ARG A 298 -9.40 -15.46 9.21
C ARG A 298 -10.53 -15.67 8.22
N ILE A 299 -11.25 -16.79 8.29
CA ILE A 299 -12.41 -17.02 7.41
C ILE A 299 -13.45 -15.91 7.59
N TYR A 300 -13.82 -15.60 8.84
CA TYR A 300 -14.73 -14.50 9.14
C TYR A 300 -14.25 -13.16 8.58
N LEU A 301 -13.00 -12.78 8.86
CA LEU A 301 -12.42 -11.52 8.40
C LEU A 301 -12.36 -11.43 6.88
N ASN A 302 -12.00 -12.53 6.20
CA ASN A 302 -11.91 -12.59 4.75
C ASN A 302 -13.30 -12.49 4.10
N CYS A 303 -14.29 -13.21 4.62
CA CYS A 303 -15.68 -13.10 4.18
C CYS A 303 -16.23 -11.68 4.42
N SER A 304 -15.98 -11.11 5.60
CA SER A 304 -16.37 -9.75 5.94
C SER A 304 -15.77 -8.73 4.98
N PHE A 305 -14.49 -8.83 4.66
CA PHE A 305 -13.83 -7.90 3.73
C PHE A 305 -14.37 -8.03 2.30
N ARG A 306 -14.55 -9.26 1.79
CA ARG A 306 -15.15 -9.49 0.46
C ARG A 306 -16.57 -8.93 0.38
N LEU A 307 -17.36 -9.11 1.44
CA LEU A 307 -18.69 -8.53 1.52
C LEU A 307 -18.65 -6.99 1.52
N LYS A 308 -17.74 -6.37 2.29
CA LYS A 308 -17.55 -4.91 2.29
C LYS A 308 -17.18 -4.38 0.91
N LEU A 309 -16.26 -5.03 0.20
CA LEU A 309 -15.91 -4.66 -1.18
C LEU A 309 -17.12 -4.77 -2.11
N PHE A 310 -17.83 -5.89 -2.07
CA PHE A 310 -19.03 -6.10 -2.88
C PHE A 310 -20.10 -5.01 -2.61
N ILE A 311 -20.37 -4.71 -1.34
CA ILE A 311 -21.32 -3.66 -0.95
C ILE A 311 -20.84 -2.31 -1.48
N VAL A 312 -19.57 -1.97 -1.32
CA VAL A 312 -19.06 -0.66 -1.72
C VAL A 312 -19.02 -0.46 -3.24
N GLU A 313 -18.80 -1.52 -4.01
CA GLU A 313 -18.82 -1.47 -5.47
C GLU A 313 -20.25 -1.36 -6.04
N ASN A 314 -21.21 -2.08 -5.45
CA ASN A 314 -22.56 -2.22 -6.02
C ASN A 314 -23.60 -1.34 -5.31
N TYR A 315 -23.52 -1.24 -3.99
CA TYR A 315 -24.52 -0.61 -3.12
C TYR A 315 -23.87 0.19 -1.95
N PRO A 316 -23.05 1.22 -2.21
CA PRO A 316 -22.42 2.02 -1.15
C PRO A 316 -23.44 2.97 -0.47
N ILE A 317 -24.50 2.40 0.13
CA ILE A 317 -25.66 3.11 0.67
C ILE A 317 -25.25 4.16 1.70
N LEU A 318 -24.34 3.81 2.62
CA LEU A 318 -23.83 4.73 3.64
C LEU A 318 -23.13 5.94 3.01
N ALA A 319 -22.29 5.69 2.00
CA ALA A 319 -21.61 6.75 1.28
C ALA A 319 -22.62 7.59 0.48
N TRP A 320 -23.58 6.97 -0.22
CA TRP A 320 -24.62 7.67 -0.99
C TRP A 320 -25.44 8.60 -0.11
N ALA A 321 -25.82 8.16 1.09
CA ALA A 321 -26.61 8.95 2.03
C ALA A 321 -25.88 10.19 2.53
N LYS A 322 -24.54 10.13 2.70
CA LYS A 322 -23.76 11.23 3.29
C LYS A 322 -22.99 12.10 2.29
N LEU A 323 -22.47 11.50 1.21
CA LEU A 323 -21.65 12.20 0.21
C LEU A 323 -22.41 12.48 -1.08
N GLY A 324 -23.60 11.90 -1.25
CA GLY A 324 -24.48 12.08 -2.41
C GLY A 324 -24.20 11.09 -3.55
N LYS A 325 -25.26 10.48 -4.08
CA LYS A 325 -25.18 9.44 -5.12
C LYS A 325 -24.42 9.87 -6.38
N LYS A 326 -24.67 11.08 -6.89
CA LYS A 326 -23.98 11.63 -8.07
C LYS A 326 -22.48 11.85 -7.86
N ASN A 327 -22.06 12.05 -6.61
CA ASN A 327 -20.67 12.38 -6.29
C ASN A 327 -19.77 11.15 -6.13
N ILE A 328 -20.36 9.95 -6.00
CA ILE A 328 -19.67 8.70 -5.65
C ILE A 328 -19.46 7.78 -6.86
N GLN A 329 -19.76 8.21 -8.08
CA GLN A 329 -19.50 7.37 -9.26
C GLN A 329 -18.01 7.00 -9.36
N ILE A 330 -17.73 5.70 -9.42
CA ILE A 330 -16.38 5.16 -9.50
C ILE A 330 -16.17 4.60 -10.89
N ASN A 331 -15.32 5.28 -11.65
CA ASN A 331 -14.67 4.67 -12.79
C ASN A 331 -13.26 4.24 -12.38
N LEU A 332 -13.05 2.92 -12.28
CA LEU A 332 -11.76 2.34 -11.92
C LEU A 332 -10.73 2.47 -13.05
N TYR A 333 -11.17 2.35 -14.30
CA TYR A 333 -10.33 2.28 -15.50
C TYR A 333 -10.44 3.53 -16.38
N SER A 334 -10.47 4.71 -15.75
CA SER A 334 -10.68 6.03 -16.39
C SER A 334 -9.61 6.50 -17.39
N LYS A 335 -8.68 5.62 -17.74
CA LYS A 335 -7.70 5.83 -18.79
C LYS A 335 -8.19 5.31 -20.15
N TYR A 336 -9.13 4.37 -20.12
CA TYR A 336 -9.64 3.65 -21.31
C TYR A 336 -11.06 4.12 -21.71
N GLU A 337 -11.57 5.14 -21.02
CA GLU A 337 -12.70 5.96 -21.44
C GLU A 337 -12.14 7.26 -22.03
#